data_AF-Q3AVA7-F1
#
_entry.id   AF-Q3AVA7-F1
#
_cell.length_a   1.000
_cell.length_b   1.000
_cell.length_c   1.000
_cell.angle_alpha   90.00
_cell.angle_beta   90.00
_cell.angle_gamma   90.00
#
_symmetry.space_group_name_H-M   'P 1'
#
loop_
_entity.id
_entity.type
_entity.pdbx_description
1 polymer ?
#
loop_
_entity_poly.entity_id
_entity_poly.type
_entity_poly.pdbx_seq_one_letter_code
_entity_poly.pdbx_strand_id
1 'polypeptide(L)'
;MKMALNIWQNYCRIECTGNKTLLKEAQPFAFYHASERRRQAAAFLEDVESDYRLRDKISIANSDDELVKIAEKAGYRVSSEDIWLYQDRTFKRKAGIRGWYSN
;
A
#
# COMPACT_ATOMS: atom_id res chain seq x y z
N MET A 1 -22.52 4.80 -28.59
CA MET A 1 -21.46 3.94 -28.03
C MET A 1 -20.14 4.27 -28.67
N LYS A 2 -19.23 4.93 -27.94
CA LYS A 2 -17.79 4.63 -27.92
C LYS A 2 -17.11 5.51 -26.87
N MET A 3 -16.55 4.82 -25.87
CA MET A 3 -15.26 5.12 -25.22
C MET A 3 -15.18 6.47 -24.49
N ALA A 4 -15.37 6.55 -23.17
CA ALA A 4 -14.60 5.86 -22.12
C ALA A 4 -13.10 5.85 -22.43
N LEU A 5 -12.38 6.80 -21.82
CA LEU A 5 -10.95 6.84 -21.44
C LEU A 5 -10.40 8.27 -21.61
N ASN A 6 -10.88 9.19 -20.78
CA ASN A 6 -10.28 10.53 -20.66
C ASN A 6 -9.88 10.85 -19.21
N ILE A 7 -9.41 9.82 -18.46
CA ILE A 7 -8.97 9.96 -17.06
C ILE A 7 -7.58 9.32 -16.85
N TRP A 8 -6.70 9.36 -17.85
CA TRP A 8 -5.31 8.87 -17.73
C TRP A 8 -4.23 9.94 -18.00
N GLN A 9 -4.59 11.23 -17.97
CA GLN A 9 -3.63 12.33 -18.19
C GLN A 9 -3.24 13.14 -16.94
N ASN A 10 -3.72 12.78 -15.73
CA ASN A 10 -3.57 13.66 -14.56
C ASN A 10 -2.66 13.17 -13.41
N TYR A 11 -1.76 12.21 -13.62
CA TYR A 11 -0.80 11.79 -12.58
C TYR A 11 0.67 11.71 -13.03
N CYS A 12 1.08 12.51 -14.01
CA CYS A 12 2.48 12.80 -14.32
C CYS A 12 2.70 14.32 -14.50
N ARG A 13 2.29 15.11 -13.51
CA ARG A 13 2.69 16.52 -13.40
C ARG A 13 3.57 16.70 -12.16
N ILE A 14 4.70 16.01 -12.16
CA ILE A 14 5.83 16.36 -11.29
C ILE A 14 6.57 17.46 -12.02
N GLU A 15 6.59 18.64 -11.40
CA GLU A 15 7.13 19.89 -11.91
C GLU A 15 8.58 19.74 -12.37
N CYS A 16 8.83 20.06 -13.64
CA CYS A 16 10.17 20.24 -14.17
C CYS A 16 10.71 21.61 -13.75
N THR A 17 11.30 21.71 -12.55
CA THR A 17 12.23 22.80 -12.21
C THR A 17 13.56 22.23 -11.74
N GLY A 18 14.49 22.17 -12.71
CA GLY A 18 15.94 22.26 -12.59
C GLY A 18 16.61 21.75 -11.33
N ASN A 19 16.97 20.47 -11.29
CA ASN A 19 18.30 20.09 -10.80
C ASN A 19 18.79 18.83 -11.54
N LYS A 20 19.92 18.97 -12.25
CA LYS A 20 20.53 17.93 -13.07
C LYS A 20 21.28 16.95 -12.17
N THR A 21 20.56 16.06 -11.50
CA THR A 21 21.18 14.96 -10.76
C THR A 21 20.54 13.65 -11.18
N LEU A 22 21.28 12.90 -11.98
CA LEU A 22 21.04 11.55 -12.51
C LEU A 22 20.06 10.71 -11.66
N LEU A 23 18.77 10.81 -11.96
CA LEU A 23 17.81 9.74 -11.67
C LEU A 23 18.20 8.59 -12.58
N LYS A 24 19.01 7.65 -12.05
CA LYS A 24 19.29 6.36 -12.68
C LYS A 24 17.98 5.83 -13.22
N GLU A 25 17.93 5.56 -14.53
CA GLU A 25 16.78 5.02 -15.25
C GLU A 25 16.27 3.78 -14.53
N ALA A 26 15.28 4.05 -13.70
CA ALA A 26 14.77 3.07 -12.78
C ALA A 26 13.72 2.32 -13.60
N GLN A 27 14.02 1.06 -13.92
CA GLN A 27 13.32 0.29 -14.94
C GLN A 27 11.80 0.37 -14.73
N PRO A 28 11.01 0.80 -15.74
CA PRO A 28 9.59 1.13 -15.58
C PRO A 28 8.76 0.04 -14.88
N PHE A 29 9.13 -1.22 -15.12
CA PHE A 29 8.55 -2.42 -14.51
C PHE A 29 8.61 -2.41 -12.98
N ALA A 30 9.75 -2.08 -12.38
CA ALA A 30 9.92 -2.14 -10.93
C ALA A 30 9.06 -1.08 -10.21
N PHE A 31 8.91 0.10 -10.82
CA PHE A 31 8.07 1.18 -10.31
C PHE A 31 6.59 0.86 -10.45
N TYR A 32 6.20 0.27 -11.59
CA TYR A 32 4.82 -0.12 -11.83
C TYR A 32 4.34 -1.13 -10.79
N HIS A 33 5.12 -2.19 -10.53
CA HIS A 33 4.74 -3.21 -9.54
C HIS A 33 4.78 -2.73 -8.08
N ALA A 34 5.73 -1.84 -7.72
CA ALA A 34 5.73 -1.21 -6.41
C ALA A 34 4.48 -0.32 -6.22
N SER A 35 4.06 0.39 -7.27
CA SER A 35 2.85 1.22 -7.24
C SER A 35 1.56 0.40 -7.11
N GLU A 36 1.47 -0.75 -7.79
CA GLU A 36 0.31 -1.65 -7.70
C GLU A 36 0.22 -2.34 -6.33
N ARG A 37 1.33 -2.88 -5.82
CA ARG A 37 1.37 -3.47 -4.46
C ARG A 37 0.93 -2.47 -3.40
N ARG A 38 1.39 -1.21 -3.53
CA ARG A 38 1.05 -0.15 -2.59
C ARG A 38 -0.42 0.28 -2.67
N ARG A 39 -1.02 0.29 -3.86
CA ARG A 39 -2.48 0.47 -4.01
C ARG A 39 -3.26 -0.66 -3.35
N GLN A 40 -2.81 -1.90 -3.52
CA GLN A 40 -3.44 -3.06 -2.87
C GLN A 40 -3.28 -3.02 -1.35
N ALA A 41 -2.14 -2.58 -0.84
CA ALA A 41 -1.93 -2.36 0.59
C ALA A 41 -2.89 -1.30 1.15
N ALA A 42 -3.11 -0.19 0.44
CA ALA A 42 -4.07 0.83 0.85
C ALA A 42 -5.51 0.30 0.87
N ALA A 43 -5.93 -0.40 -0.19
CA ALA A 43 -7.27 -1.00 -0.27
C ALA A 43 -7.49 -2.06 0.83
N PHE A 44 -6.46 -2.88 1.12
CA PHE A 44 -6.52 -3.83 2.23
C PHE A 44 -6.75 -3.13 3.57
N LEU A 45 -6.09 -1.99 3.84
CA LEU A 45 -6.27 -1.29 5.10
C LEU A 45 -7.64 -0.60 5.21
N GLU A 46 -8.19 -0.11 4.10
CA GLU A 46 -9.57 0.39 4.04
C GLU A 46 -10.57 -0.72 4.37
N ASP A 47 -10.37 -1.93 3.83
CA ASP A 47 -11.14 -3.12 4.18
C ASP A 47 -10.97 -3.52 5.65
N VAL A 48 -9.76 -3.41 6.20
CA VAL A 48 -9.52 -3.64 7.63
C VAL A 48 -10.29 -2.63 8.49
N GLU A 49 -10.43 -1.38 8.07
CA GLU A 49 -11.19 -0.40 8.84
C GLU A 49 -12.68 -0.73 8.90
N SER A 50 -13.24 -1.26 7.80
CA SER A 50 -14.66 -1.61 7.68
C SER A 50 -14.99 -3.01 8.23
N ASP A 51 -14.18 -4.04 7.97
CA ASP A 51 -14.44 -5.43 8.37
C ASP A 51 -13.89 -5.74 9.78
N TYR A 52 -14.81 -6.01 10.72
CA TYR A 52 -14.45 -6.42 12.08
C TYR A 52 -13.72 -7.77 12.15
N ARG A 53 -13.96 -8.69 11.21
CA ARG A 53 -13.32 -10.01 11.17
C ARG A 53 -11.86 -9.92 10.77
N LEU A 54 -11.53 -8.99 9.86
CA LEU A 54 -10.14 -8.70 9.50
C LEU A 54 -9.40 -8.06 10.68
N ARG A 55 -10.02 -7.11 11.38
CA ARG A 55 -9.44 -6.51 12.60
C ARG A 55 -9.16 -7.52 13.69
N ASP A 56 -10.09 -8.44 13.92
CA ASP A 56 -9.92 -9.49 14.92
C ASP A 56 -8.73 -10.39 14.59
N LYS A 57 -8.62 -10.85 13.33
CA LYS A 57 -7.47 -11.62 12.83
C LYS A 57 -6.14 -10.88 12.96
N ILE A 58 -6.13 -9.57 12.69
CA ILE A 58 -4.92 -8.74 12.84
C ILE A 58 -4.56 -8.55 14.31
N SER A 59 -5.55 -8.45 15.20
CA SER A 59 -5.32 -8.26 16.63
C SER A 59 -4.56 -9.43 17.27
N ILE A 60 -4.77 -10.65 16.76
CA ILE A 60 -4.10 -11.88 17.21
C ILE A 60 -2.80 -12.17 16.44
N ALA A 61 -2.52 -11.47 15.35
CA ALA A 61 -1.31 -11.66 14.57
C ALA A 61 -0.06 -11.28 15.36
N ASN A 62 1.00 -12.07 15.25
CA ASN A 62 2.24 -11.92 16.02
C ASN A 62 3.42 -11.41 15.19
N SER A 63 3.35 -11.51 13.86
CA SER A 63 4.43 -11.08 12.96
C SER A 63 3.91 -10.42 11.69
N ASP A 64 4.74 -9.59 11.07
CA ASP A 64 4.44 -8.95 9.78
C ASP A 64 4.13 -10.01 8.69
N ASP A 65 4.75 -11.19 8.76
CA ASP A 65 4.47 -12.29 7.84
C ASP A 65 3.05 -12.87 8.02
N GLU A 66 2.54 -12.92 9.25
CA GLU A 66 1.15 -13.31 9.50
C GLU A 66 0.17 -12.28 8.94
N LEU A 67 0.51 -10.99 9.04
CA LEU A 67 -0.28 -9.93 8.43
C LEU A 67 -0.34 -10.07 6.90
N VAL A 68 0.79 -10.37 6.25
CA VAL A 68 0.83 -10.62 4.80
C VAL A 68 -0.06 -11.82 4.45
N LYS A 69 0.00 -12.93 5.20
CA LYS A 69 -0.87 -14.09 4.98
C LYS A 69 -2.36 -13.78 5.16
N ILE A 70 -2.71 -12.87 6.08
CA ILE A 70 -4.10 -12.41 6.25
C ILE A 70 -4.56 -11.65 5.01
N ALA A 71 -3.72 -10.75 4.49
CA ALA A 71 -4.01 -9.98 3.28
C ALA A 71 -4.10 -10.87 2.03
N GLU A 72 -3.20 -11.84 1.87
CA GLU A 72 -3.25 -12.84 0.78
C GLU A 72 -4.55 -13.65 0.81
N LYS A 73 -4.98 -14.09 1.99
CA LYS A 73 -6.27 -14.79 2.17
C LYS A 73 -7.48 -13.91 1.86
N ALA A 74 -7.35 -12.59 2.01
CA ALA A 74 -8.37 -11.61 1.63
C ALA A 74 -8.30 -11.25 0.12
N GLY A 75 -7.35 -11.80 -0.63
CA GLY A 75 -7.20 -11.59 -2.08
C GLY A 75 -6.22 -10.48 -2.48
N TYR A 76 -5.50 -9.91 -1.52
CA TYR A 76 -4.53 -8.84 -1.76
C TYR A 76 -3.11 -9.38 -1.93
N ARG A 77 -2.35 -8.83 -2.89
CA ARG A 77 -0.91 -9.07 -3.06
C ARG A 77 -0.12 -7.91 -2.47
N VAL A 78 0.32 -8.10 -1.23
CA VAL A 78 1.09 -7.14 -0.44
C VAL A 78 2.38 -7.78 0.06
N SER A 79 3.37 -6.97 0.40
CA SER A 79 4.64 -7.42 0.99
C SER A 79 4.82 -6.82 2.39
N SER A 80 5.64 -7.46 3.22
CA SER A 80 6.10 -6.91 4.51
C SER A 80 6.94 -5.63 4.35
N GLU A 81 7.35 -5.30 3.12
CA GLU A 81 7.92 -4.00 2.76
C GLU A 81 6.87 -2.88 2.69
N ASP A 82 5.63 -3.22 2.36
CA ASP A 82 4.53 -2.28 2.11
C ASP A 82 3.67 -2.06 3.36
N ILE A 83 3.50 -3.10 4.18
CA ILE A 83 2.69 -3.08 5.39
C ILE A 83 3.46 -3.56 6.62
N TRP A 84 3.01 -3.13 7.79
CA TRP A 84 3.60 -3.53 9.07
C TRP A 84 2.54 -3.66 10.16
N LEU A 85 2.79 -4.55 11.11
CA LEU A 85 2.07 -4.58 12.36
C LEU A 85 2.68 -3.58 13.32
N TYR A 86 1.80 -2.80 13.96
CA TYR A 86 2.17 -1.94 15.06
C TYR A 86 1.17 -2.09 16.20
N GLN A 87 1.60 -1.77 17.41
CA GLN A 87 0.74 -1.73 18.57
C GLN A 87 0.35 -0.29 18.86
N ASP A 88 -0.96 -0.03 18.94
CA ASP A 88 -1.48 1.29 19.31
C ASP A 88 -1.48 1.48 20.84
N ARG A 89 -1.72 2.71 21.31
CA ARG A 89 -1.80 3.10 22.73
C ARG A 89 -2.84 2.32 23.54
N THR A 90 -3.81 1.69 22.86
CA THR A 90 -4.81 0.81 23.49
C THR A 90 -4.33 -0.63 23.63
N PHE A 91 -3.03 -0.92 23.45
CA PHE A 91 -2.41 -2.25 23.42
C PHE A 91 -2.99 -3.21 22.35
N LYS A 92 -3.79 -2.70 21.42
CA LYS A 92 -4.35 -3.47 20.31
C LYS A 92 -3.38 -3.41 19.13
N ARG A 93 -3.15 -4.57 18.50
CA ARG A 93 -2.38 -4.66 17.26
C ARG A 93 -3.22 -4.18 16.08
N LYS A 94 -2.58 -3.38 15.22
CA LYS A 94 -3.16 -2.80 14.01
C LYS A 94 -2.16 -2.94 12.87
N ALA A 95 -2.67 -2.83 11.64
CA ALA A 95 -1.87 -2.82 10.44
C ALA A 95 -1.76 -1.40 9.90
N GLY A 96 -0.59 -1.05 9.35
CA GLY A 96 -0.35 0.25 8.72
C GLY A 96 0.45 0.11 7.43
N ILE A 97 0.55 1.20 6.67
CA ILE A 97 1.43 1.27 5.49
C ILE A 97 2.82 1.71 5.94
N ARG A 98 3.87 0.99 5.51
CA ARG A 98 5.26 1.40 5.72
C ARG A 98 5.61 2.60 4.84
N GLY A 99 6.37 3.54 5.41
CA GLY A 99 6.84 4.73 4.68
C GLY A 99 5.76 5.78 4.37
N TRP A 100 4.56 5.65 4.95
CA TRP A 100 3.59 6.75 4.99
C TRP A 100 3.87 7.61 6.23
N TYR A 101 4.88 8.49 6.12
CA TYR A 101 5.05 9.57 7.08
C TYR A 101 4.16 10.72 6.58
N SER A 102 2.96 10.85 7.12
CA SER A 102 2.23 12.11 7.01
C SER A 102 3.03 13.16 7.77
N ASN A 103 3.61 14.12 7.06
CA ASN A 103 3.92 15.42 7.66
C ASN A 103 2.61 16.14 7.99
#